data_AF-A0A1C5VKD2-F1
#
_entry.id   AF-A0A1C5VKD2-F1
#
_cell.length_a   1.000
_cell.length_b   1.000
_cell.length_c   1.000
_cell.angle_alpha   90.00
_cell.angle_beta   90.00
_cell.angle_gamma   90.00
#
_symmetry.space_group_name_H-M   'P 1'
#
loop_
_entity.id
_entity.type
_entity.pdbx_description
1 polymer ?
#
loop_
_entity_poly.entity_id
_entity_poly.type
_entity_poly.pdbx_seq_one_letter_code
_entity_poly.pdbx_strand_id
1 'polypeptide(L)'
;MPLYYHGSFLAVIGITGELDQIRQYVHLADRITHLLIREKELNRLSRSLEDKKHFVIDALIRNEIADPDYLDTCLSDLQVNPGTKKRLLIIQSSPDGHNNSSSLEQKIIGLFGTLGITLYTFYYPNEYLAVLENSGKAALYQILADFTANCGALLSIAVGKKCQLFQLSLSYQSALTALKYCRSSENGIAFFDDMTLEILLSSISEQEKNAYLQKTISALSDEEKNLLQTYFEANMSLLGTSQKLFLHKNTVQYKLNHIYQKCRLNPRVFKDAVLLYLALQL
;
A
#
# COMPACT_ATOMS: atom_id res chain seq x y z
N MET A 1 -25.30 39.46 -23.98
CA MET A 1 -25.94 38.21 -24.45
C MET A 1 -26.41 37.41 -23.23
N PRO A 2 -27.69 37.05 -23.13
CA PRO A 2 -28.18 36.19 -22.05
C PRO A 2 -27.73 34.75 -22.26
N LEU A 3 -27.22 34.12 -21.19
CA LEU A 3 -26.75 32.75 -21.16
C LEU A 3 -27.81 31.86 -20.50
N TYR A 4 -28.15 30.75 -21.16
CA TYR A 4 -29.13 29.79 -20.67
C TYR A 4 -28.49 28.42 -20.49
N TYR A 5 -28.80 27.74 -19.38
CA TYR A 5 -28.32 26.39 -19.10
C TYR A 5 -29.51 25.52 -18.69
N HIS A 6 -29.69 24.34 -19.32
CA HIS A 6 -30.90 23.52 -19.21
C HIS A 6 -32.22 24.29 -19.37
N GLY A 7 -32.26 25.25 -20.30
CA GLY A 7 -33.46 26.07 -20.56
C GLY A 7 -33.74 27.13 -19.49
N SER A 8 -32.93 27.24 -18.44
CA SER A 8 -33.06 28.23 -17.38
C SER A 8 -32.07 29.38 -17.58
N PHE A 9 -32.51 30.62 -17.33
CA PHE A 9 -31.64 31.79 -17.40
C PHE A 9 -30.57 31.72 -16.30
N LEU A 10 -29.29 31.87 -16.67
CA LEU A 10 -28.17 31.78 -15.74
C LEU A 10 -27.51 33.14 -15.49
N ALA A 11 -27.12 33.86 -16.55
CA ALA A 11 -26.36 35.10 -16.45
C ALA A 11 -26.41 35.92 -17.76
N VAL A 12 -25.86 37.14 -17.78
CA VAL A 12 -25.65 37.94 -18.99
C VAL A 12 -24.15 38.19 -19.19
N ILE A 13 -23.64 37.88 -20.38
CA ILE A 13 -22.27 38.21 -20.80
C ILE A 13 -22.30 39.55 -21.53
N GLY A 14 -21.60 40.56 -21.00
CA GLY A 14 -21.39 41.85 -21.63
C GLY A 14 -20.02 41.89 -22.34
N ILE A 15 -20.00 42.27 -23.61
CA ILE A 15 -18.76 42.50 -24.38
C ILE A 15 -18.87 43.88 -25.04
N THR A 16 -17.81 44.68 -24.93
CA THR A 16 -17.76 46.07 -25.41
C THR A 16 -16.77 46.20 -26.56
N GLY A 17 -17.11 46.98 -27.61
CA GLY A 17 -16.32 47.08 -28.86
C GLY A 17 -17.19 47.33 -30.10
N GLU A 18 -16.61 47.21 -31.31
CA GLU A 18 -17.35 47.34 -32.58
C GLU A 18 -18.04 46.03 -33.01
N LEU A 19 -19.29 46.16 -33.50
CA LEU A 19 -20.21 45.04 -33.79
C LEU A 19 -19.60 43.92 -34.67
N ASP A 20 -18.86 44.27 -35.71
CA ASP A 20 -18.28 43.30 -36.64
C ASP A 20 -17.08 42.54 -36.03
N GLN A 21 -16.36 43.17 -35.10
CA GLN A 21 -15.23 42.55 -34.41
C GLN A 21 -15.69 41.69 -33.23
N ILE A 22 -16.77 42.08 -32.53
CA ILE A 22 -17.25 41.41 -31.32
C ILE A 22 -17.96 40.08 -31.61
N ARG A 23 -18.59 39.89 -32.78
CA ARG A 23 -19.38 38.67 -33.07
C ARG A 23 -18.60 37.38 -32.83
N GLN A 24 -17.36 37.32 -33.31
CA GLN A 24 -16.47 36.16 -33.08
C GLN A 24 -16.14 35.95 -31.60
N TYR A 25 -15.95 37.03 -30.84
CA TYR A 25 -15.67 36.97 -29.41
C TYR A 25 -16.90 36.58 -28.59
N VAL A 26 -18.12 36.96 -29.02
CA VAL A 26 -19.38 36.52 -28.39
C VAL A 26 -19.55 35.01 -28.52
N HIS A 27 -19.36 34.46 -29.73
CA HIS A 27 -19.45 33.02 -29.95
C HIS A 27 -18.38 32.23 -29.18
N LEU A 28 -17.17 32.77 -29.06
CA LEU A 28 -16.10 32.16 -28.29
C LEU A 28 -16.40 32.21 -26.78
N ALA A 29 -16.80 33.37 -26.26
CA ALA A 29 -17.15 33.56 -24.85
C ALA A 29 -18.33 32.66 -24.45
N ASP A 30 -19.34 32.53 -25.31
CA ASP A 30 -20.46 31.60 -25.12
C ASP A 30 -19.98 30.14 -24.96
N ARG A 31 -19.17 29.67 -25.92
CA ARG A 31 -18.61 28.30 -25.89
C ARG A 31 -17.72 28.05 -24.68
N ILE A 32 -16.82 28.97 -24.34
CA ILE A 32 -15.94 28.85 -23.17
C ILE A 32 -16.77 28.81 -21.89
N THR A 33 -17.78 29.67 -21.76
CA THR A 33 -18.62 29.71 -20.57
C THR A 33 -19.42 28.41 -20.42
N HIS A 34 -19.99 27.87 -21.50
CA HIS A 34 -20.66 26.58 -21.49
C HIS A 34 -19.71 25.42 -21.11
N LEU A 35 -18.47 25.43 -21.62
CA LEU A 35 -17.44 24.45 -21.24
C LEU A 35 -17.10 24.55 -19.75
N LEU A 36 -16.87 25.75 -19.21
CA LEU A 36 -16.54 25.98 -17.80
C LEU A 36 -17.68 25.56 -16.86
N ILE A 37 -18.93 25.80 -17.25
CA ILE A 37 -20.10 25.35 -16.47
C ILE A 37 -20.14 23.83 -16.43
N ARG A 38 -20.00 23.19 -17.60
CA ARG A 38 -19.98 21.72 -17.70
C ARG A 38 -18.81 21.11 -16.92
N GLU A 39 -17.64 21.73 -16.97
CA GLU A 39 -16.46 21.34 -16.20
C GLU A 39 -16.72 21.45 -14.69
N LYS A 40 -17.34 22.54 -14.22
CA LYS A 40 -17.72 22.70 -12.81
C LYS A 40 -18.72 21.66 -12.35
N GLU A 41 -19.70 21.29 -13.17
CA GLU A 41 -20.66 20.23 -12.84
C GLU A 41 -19.99 18.86 -12.76
N LEU A 42 -19.15 18.52 -13.76
CA LEU A 42 -18.36 17.29 -13.74
C LEU A 42 -17.48 17.22 -12.49
N ASN A 43 -16.83 18.33 -12.11
CA ASN A 43 -16.02 18.41 -10.90
C ASN A 43 -16.85 18.26 -9.61
N ARG A 44 -18.08 18.80 -9.56
CA ARG A 44 -19.00 18.62 -8.42
C ARG A 44 -19.45 17.17 -8.28
N LEU A 45 -19.82 16.53 -9.38
CA LEU A 45 -20.22 15.13 -9.40
C LEU A 45 -19.04 14.21 -9.02
N SER A 46 -17.85 14.48 -9.58
CA SER A 46 -16.62 13.73 -9.27
C SER A 46 -16.27 13.83 -7.79
N ARG A 47 -16.26 15.05 -7.23
CA ARG A 47 -16.03 15.25 -5.79
C ARG A 47 -17.08 14.55 -4.95
N SER A 48 -18.36 14.63 -5.32
CA SER A 48 -19.41 13.92 -4.59
C SER A 48 -19.23 12.41 -4.61
N LEU A 49 -18.72 11.82 -5.71
CA LEU A 49 -18.40 10.40 -5.77
C LEU A 49 -17.17 10.04 -4.93
N GLU A 50 -16.12 10.86 -4.96
CA GLU A 50 -14.92 10.68 -4.12
C GLU A 50 -15.27 10.79 -2.63
N ASP A 51 -16.10 11.76 -2.25
CA ASP A 51 -16.60 11.95 -0.90
C ASP A 51 -17.42 10.73 -0.44
N LYS A 52 -18.28 10.19 -1.32
CA LYS A 52 -19.01 8.94 -1.05
C LYS A 52 -18.07 7.75 -0.86
N LYS A 53 -17.07 7.57 -1.73
CA LYS A 53 -16.08 6.49 -1.60
C LYS A 53 -15.30 6.62 -0.30
N HIS A 54 -14.87 7.84 0.03
CA HIS A 54 -14.16 8.14 1.26
C HIS A 54 -15.02 7.80 2.47
N PHE A 55 -16.28 8.27 2.51
CA PHE A 55 -17.24 7.96 3.57
C PHE A 55 -17.43 6.45 3.75
N VAL A 56 -17.67 5.70 2.67
CA VAL A 56 -17.87 4.24 2.72
C VAL A 56 -16.63 3.55 3.27
N ILE A 57 -15.44 3.88 2.77
CA ILE A 57 -14.19 3.27 3.27
C ILE A 57 -13.97 3.62 4.73
N ASP A 58 -14.10 4.89 5.12
CA ASP A 58 -13.84 5.36 6.48
C ASP A 58 -14.81 4.69 7.49
N ALA A 59 -16.10 4.60 7.16
CA ALA A 59 -17.10 3.91 7.96
C ALA A 59 -16.77 2.42 8.14
N LEU A 60 -16.36 1.74 7.06
CA LEU A 60 -16.05 0.30 7.08
C LEU A 60 -14.72 -0.02 7.79
N ILE A 61 -13.70 0.83 7.70
CA ILE A 61 -12.40 0.60 8.36
C ILE A 61 -12.45 0.94 9.85
N ARG A 62 -13.19 1.99 10.24
CA ARG A 62 -13.39 2.36 11.65
C ARG A 62 -14.41 1.49 12.35
N ASN A 63 -15.23 0.77 11.58
CA ASN A 63 -16.37 0.02 12.09
C ASN A 63 -17.39 0.92 12.80
N GLU A 64 -17.55 2.14 12.29
CA GLU A 64 -18.47 3.18 12.79
C GLU A 64 -19.52 3.47 11.71
N ILE A 65 -20.64 2.74 11.77
CA ILE A 65 -21.75 2.92 10.82
C ILE A 65 -22.84 3.71 11.54
N ALA A 66 -22.81 5.04 11.38
CA ALA A 66 -23.79 5.93 11.99
C ALA A 66 -25.17 5.85 11.31
N ASP A 67 -25.20 5.68 9.99
CA ASP A 67 -26.41 5.58 9.18
C ASP A 67 -26.29 4.39 8.20
N PRO A 68 -26.87 3.22 8.55
CA PRO A 68 -26.84 2.04 7.69
C PRO A 68 -27.58 2.21 6.35
N ASP A 69 -28.70 2.94 6.34
CA ASP A 69 -29.51 3.13 5.13
C ASP A 69 -28.77 4.01 4.11
N TYR A 70 -28.08 5.04 4.60
CA TYR A 70 -27.21 5.87 3.76
C TYR A 70 -26.00 5.09 3.26
N LEU A 71 -25.40 4.22 4.08
CA LEU A 71 -24.31 3.34 3.66
C LEU A 71 -24.75 2.39 2.53
N ASP A 72 -25.92 1.75 2.65
CA ASP A 72 -26.46 0.86 1.62
C ASP A 72 -26.77 1.60 0.32
N THR A 73 -27.26 2.83 0.42
CA THR A 73 -27.43 3.72 -0.74
C THR A 73 -26.09 4.00 -1.42
N CYS A 74 -25.05 4.33 -0.65
CA CYS A 74 -23.71 4.57 -1.19
C CYS A 74 -23.10 3.31 -1.82
N LEU A 75 -23.27 2.15 -1.19
CA LEU A 75 -22.79 0.88 -1.74
C LEU A 75 -23.48 0.53 -3.06
N SER A 76 -24.78 0.80 -3.17
CA SER A 76 -25.57 0.60 -4.39
C SER A 76 -25.13 1.55 -5.51
N ASP A 77 -24.97 2.84 -5.20
CA ASP A 77 -24.47 3.86 -6.14
C ASP A 77 -23.08 3.51 -6.69
N LEU A 78 -22.21 2.96 -5.83
CA LEU A 78 -20.84 2.55 -6.17
C LEU A 78 -20.76 1.13 -6.76
N GLN A 79 -21.90 0.44 -6.91
CA GLN A 79 -22.02 -0.93 -7.44
C GLN A 79 -21.17 -1.95 -6.68
N VAL A 80 -21.00 -1.77 -5.37
CA VAL A 80 -20.19 -2.66 -4.53
C VAL A 80 -21.08 -3.79 -4.02
N ASN A 81 -20.78 -5.02 -4.43
CA ASN A 81 -21.49 -6.20 -3.91
C ASN A 81 -21.04 -6.52 -2.46
N PRO A 82 -21.94 -6.50 -1.45
CA PRO A 82 -21.60 -6.82 -0.07
C PRO A 82 -21.35 -8.32 0.19
N GLY A 83 -21.92 -9.19 -0.65
CA GLY A 83 -21.83 -10.64 -0.50
C GLY A 83 -20.51 -11.24 -0.98
N THR A 84 -19.69 -10.48 -1.72
CA THR A 84 -18.36 -10.94 -2.12
C THR A 84 -17.35 -10.65 -1.01
N LYS A 85 -16.45 -11.61 -0.78
CA LYS A 85 -15.33 -11.39 0.15
C LYS A 85 -14.38 -10.35 -0.45
N LYS A 86 -13.93 -9.43 0.40
CA LYS A 86 -13.06 -8.32 0.04
C LYS A 86 -11.71 -8.41 0.74
N ARG A 87 -10.76 -7.63 0.24
CA ARG A 87 -9.47 -7.33 0.89
C ARG A 87 -9.18 -5.85 0.75
N LEU A 88 -8.49 -5.28 1.72
CA LEU A 88 -7.97 -3.93 1.63
C LEU A 88 -6.54 -3.94 1.10
N LEU A 89 -6.28 -3.08 0.13
CA LEU A 89 -4.99 -2.73 -0.42
C LEU A 89 -4.60 -1.34 0.10
N ILE A 90 -3.39 -1.23 0.63
CA ILE A 90 -2.79 0.05 1.03
C ILE A 90 -1.59 0.28 0.12
N ILE A 91 -1.55 1.44 -0.54
CA ILE A 91 -0.38 1.91 -1.30
C ILE A 91 0.11 3.17 -0.63
N GLN A 92 1.36 3.16 -0.15
CA GLN A 92 2.01 4.31 0.45
C GLN A 92 3.24 4.70 -0.37
N SER A 93 3.34 6.00 -0.69
CA SER A 93 4.53 6.56 -1.33
C SER A 93 5.51 7.11 -0.31
N SER A 94 6.82 6.98 -0.57
CA SER A 94 7.85 7.58 0.27
C SER A 94 7.76 9.11 0.26
N PRO A 95 7.80 9.78 1.43
CA PRO A 95 7.71 11.24 1.53
C PRO A 95 8.87 11.99 0.85
N ASP A 96 10.02 11.35 0.65
CA ASP A 96 11.22 11.96 0.04
C ASP A 96 11.21 11.94 -1.50
N GLY A 97 10.16 11.38 -2.12
CA GLY A 97 10.01 11.34 -3.57
C GLY A 97 9.65 12.71 -4.13
N HIS A 98 10.63 13.46 -4.63
CA HIS A 98 10.46 14.69 -5.43
C HIS A 98 9.79 14.46 -6.81
N ASN A 99 8.91 13.46 -6.94
CA ASN A 99 8.19 13.18 -8.16
C ASN A 99 6.85 13.93 -8.17
N ASN A 100 6.44 14.42 -9.34
CA ASN A 100 5.15 15.07 -9.56
C ASN A 100 4.02 14.19 -8.99
N SER A 101 3.45 14.57 -7.84
CA SER A 101 2.39 13.83 -7.14
C SER A 101 1.21 13.49 -8.06
N SER A 102 0.88 14.40 -8.98
CA SER A 102 -0.15 14.23 -10.00
C SER A 102 0.11 13.06 -10.97
N SER A 103 1.37 12.80 -11.33
CA SER A 103 1.72 11.69 -12.23
C SER A 103 1.62 10.34 -11.54
N LEU A 104 1.98 10.28 -10.26
CA LEU A 104 1.86 9.08 -9.44
C LEU A 104 0.38 8.72 -9.23
N GLU A 105 -0.43 9.73 -8.89
CA GLU A 105 -1.87 9.58 -8.70
C GLU A 105 -2.53 9.00 -9.96
N GLN A 106 -2.22 9.53 -11.14
CA GLN A 106 -2.74 8.99 -12.41
C GLN A 106 -2.33 7.54 -12.66
N LYS A 107 -1.08 7.17 -12.34
CA LYS A 107 -0.62 5.78 -12.44
C LYS A 107 -1.39 4.86 -11.47
N ILE A 108 -1.61 5.30 -10.23
CA ILE A 108 -2.35 4.54 -9.21
C ILE A 108 -3.82 4.37 -9.62
N ILE A 109 -4.46 5.43 -10.11
CA ILE A 109 -5.84 5.36 -10.63
C ILE A 109 -5.90 4.40 -11.84
N GLY A 110 -4.91 4.44 -12.72
CA GLY A 110 -4.77 3.49 -13.84
C GLY A 110 -4.67 2.04 -13.37
N LEU A 111 -3.85 1.77 -12.36
CA LEU A 111 -3.72 0.46 -11.72
C LEU A 111 -5.06 -0.02 -11.15
N PHE A 112 -5.79 0.85 -10.45
CA PHE A 112 -7.12 0.53 -9.92
C PHE A 112 -8.10 0.18 -11.04
N GLY A 113 -8.04 0.89 -12.17
CA GLY A 113 -8.80 0.55 -13.38
C GLY A 113 -8.45 -0.83 -13.94
N THR A 114 -7.16 -1.17 -14.04
CA THR A 114 -6.70 -2.50 -14.50
C THR A 114 -7.15 -3.63 -13.58
N LEU A 115 -7.18 -3.37 -12.27
CA LEU A 115 -7.63 -4.33 -11.26
C LEU A 115 -9.17 -4.37 -11.12
N GLY A 116 -9.91 -3.52 -11.83
CA GLY A 116 -11.37 -3.43 -11.71
C GLY A 116 -11.85 -2.90 -10.36
N ILE A 117 -11.02 -2.11 -9.66
CA ILE A 117 -11.33 -1.57 -8.34
C ILE A 117 -12.21 -0.33 -8.49
N THR A 118 -13.42 -0.40 -7.95
CA THR A 118 -14.36 0.73 -7.96
C THR A 118 -14.27 1.58 -6.69
N LEU A 119 -14.02 0.94 -5.55
CA LEU A 119 -14.00 1.54 -4.22
C LEU A 119 -12.55 1.78 -3.77
N TYR A 120 -12.10 3.03 -3.85
CA TYR A 120 -10.80 3.49 -3.38
C TYR A 120 -10.89 4.93 -2.88
N THR A 121 -9.95 5.35 -2.04
CA THR A 121 -9.85 6.72 -1.54
C THR A 121 -8.39 7.07 -1.25
N PHE A 122 -8.10 8.37 -1.22
CA PHE A 122 -6.79 8.92 -0.90
C PHE A 122 -6.84 9.57 0.48
N TYR A 123 -5.89 9.18 1.34
CA TYR A 123 -5.61 9.77 2.63
C TYR A 123 -4.31 10.58 2.55
N TYR A 124 -4.43 11.88 2.77
CA TYR A 124 -3.29 12.80 2.78
C TYR A 124 -2.28 12.44 3.90
N PRO A 125 -0.95 12.50 3.65
CA PRO A 125 -0.32 13.05 2.45
C PRO A 125 -0.07 12.07 1.31
N ASN A 126 0.06 10.76 1.55
CA ASN A 126 0.63 9.83 0.55
C ASN A 126 0.06 8.40 0.64
N GLU A 127 -1.15 8.23 1.14
CA GLU A 127 -1.73 6.90 1.38
C GLU A 127 -2.98 6.69 0.51
N TYR A 128 -3.04 5.58 -0.21
CA TYR A 128 -4.21 5.17 -0.99
C TYR A 128 -4.75 3.89 -0.41
N LEU A 129 -6.05 3.89 -0.11
CA LEU A 129 -6.79 2.70 0.30
C LEU A 129 -7.69 2.25 -0.84
N ALA A 130 -7.67 0.96 -1.15
CA ALA A 130 -8.48 0.36 -2.20
C ALA A 130 -9.09 -0.95 -1.73
N VAL A 131 -10.36 -1.18 -2.06
CA VAL A 131 -11.07 -2.41 -1.72
C VAL A 131 -11.04 -3.35 -2.93
N LEU A 132 -10.22 -4.38 -2.81
CA LEU A 132 -10.10 -5.44 -3.80
C LEU A 132 -11.25 -6.41 -3.68
N GLU A 133 -11.86 -6.74 -4.81
CA GLU A 133 -12.64 -7.96 -4.93
C GLU A 133 -11.71 -9.18 -4.93
N ASN A 134 -12.25 -10.36 -4.61
CA ASN A 134 -11.48 -11.59 -4.49
C ASN A 134 -10.78 -11.97 -5.81
N SER A 135 -9.54 -11.50 -5.98
CA SER A 135 -8.62 -11.90 -7.04
C SER A 135 -7.67 -13.00 -6.56
N GLY A 136 -7.18 -13.82 -7.50
CA GLY A 136 -6.15 -14.81 -7.21
C GLY A 136 -4.85 -14.11 -6.81
N LYS A 137 -4.29 -14.48 -5.65
CA LYS A 137 -3.09 -13.85 -5.08
C LYS A 137 -1.92 -13.77 -6.07
N ALA A 138 -1.66 -14.85 -6.81
CA ALA A 138 -0.54 -14.89 -7.76
C ALA A 138 -0.67 -13.86 -8.90
N ALA A 139 -1.87 -13.74 -9.47
CA ALA A 139 -2.14 -12.73 -10.51
C ALA A 139 -2.03 -11.32 -9.95
N LEU A 140 -2.58 -11.08 -8.75
CA LEU A 140 -2.46 -9.78 -8.07
C LEU A 140 -1.00 -9.41 -7.80
N TYR A 141 -0.18 -10.35 -7.32
CA TYR A 141 1.24 -10.11 -7.07
C TYR A 141 1.97 -9.67 -8.34
N GLN A 142 1.74 -10.35 -9.47
CA GLN A 142 2.38 -9.99 -10.74
C GLN A 142 2.01 -8.56 -11.18
N ILE A 143 0.73 -8.20 -11.13
CA ILE A 143 0.26 -6.86 -11.50
C ILE A 143 0.89 -5.78 -10.59
N LEU A 144 0.98 -6.04 -9.28
CA LEU A 144 1.60 -5.11 -8.35
C LEU A 144 3.12 -5.01 -8.55
N ALA A 145 3.80 -6.13 -8.81
CA ALA A 145 5.23 -6.16 -9.09
C ALA A 145 5.57 -5.36 -10.36
N ASP A 146 4.85 -5.61 -11.45
CA ASP A 146 4.98 -4.86 -12.70
C ASP A 146 4.71 -3.36 -12.50
N PHE A 147 3.72 -3.02 -11.68
CA PHE A 147 3.43 -1.65 -11.33
C PHE A 147 4.59 -1.00 -10.58
N THR A 148 5.12 -1.64 -9.52
CA THR A 148 6.24 -1.10 -8.73
C THR A 148 7.50 -0.90 -9.57
N ALA A 149 7.81 -1.84 -10.47
CA ALA A 149 8.97 -1.74 -11.37
C ALA A 149 8.86 -0.55 -12.35
N ASN A 150 7.64 -0.27 -12.85
CA ASN A 150 7.39 0.77 -13.84
C ASN A 150 7.04 2.14 -13.24
N CYS A 151 6.76 2.21 -11.93
CA CYS A 151 6.30 3.44 -11.30
C CYS A 151 7.43 4.48 -11.20
N GLY A 152 8.69 4.04 -11.06
CA GLY A 152 9.85 4.90 -10.88
C GLY A 152 9.86 5.63 -9.53
N ALA A 153 9.02 5.19 -8.59
CA ALA A 153 8.88 5.73 -7.25
C ALA A 153 8.97 4.58 -6.23
N LEU A 154 9.53 4.89 -5.06
CA LEU A 154 9.61 3.92 -3.97
C LEU A 154 8.24 3.82 -3.29
N LEU A 155 7.56 2.71 -3.51
CA LEU A 155 6.22 2.43 -3.00
C LEU A 155 6.25 1.26 -2.02
N SER A 156 5.48 1.39 -0.95
CA SER A 156 5.13 0.29 -0.06
C SER A 156 3.68 -0.10 -0.31
N ILE A 157 3.46 -1.34 -0.71
CA ILE A 157 2.15 -1.89 -1.04
C ILE A 157 1.83 -3.03 -0.09
N ALA A 158 0.74 -2.91 0.66
CA ALA A 158 0.32 -3.90 1.63
C ALA A 158 -1.09 -4.42 1.33
N VAL A 159 -1.25 -5.74 1.38
CA VAL A 159 -2.54 -6.41 1.14
C VAL A 159 -2.99 -7.11 2.41
N GLY A 160 -4.18 -6.73 2.88
CA GLY A 160 -4.79 -7.31 4.08
C GLY A 160 -5.41 -8.69 3.85
N LYS A 161 -5.87 -9.28 4.95
CA LYS A 161 -6.56 -10.56 4.96
C LYS A 161 -7.92 -10.50 4.28
N LYS A 162 -8.36 -11.64 3.78
CA LYS A 162 -9.69 -11.80 3.18
C LYS A 162 -10.79 -11.74 4.26
N CYS A 163 -11.77 -10.87 4.08
CA CYS A 163 -12.89 -10.70 5.02
C CYS A 163 -14.21 -10.43 4.30
N GLN A 164 -15.32 -10.41 5.05
CA GLN A 164 -16.58 -9.86 4.55
C GLN A 164 -16.50 -8.32 4.48
N LEU A 165 -17.36 -7.68 3.68
CA LEU A 165 -17.36 -6.21 3.52
C LEU A 165 -17.45 -5.48 4.87
N PHE A 166 -18.40 -5.85 5.73
CA PHE A 166 -18.57 -5.24 7.05
C PHE A 166 -17.48 -5.62 8.07
N GLN A 167 -16.51 -6.45 7.67
CA GLN A 167 -15.33 -6.78 8.47
C GLN A 167 -14.06 -6.15 7.88
N LEU A 168 -14.20 -5.14 7.01
CA LEU A 168 -13.06 -4.49 6.34
C LEU A 168 -12.07 -3.90 7.34
N SER A 169 -12.51 -3.45 8.52
CA SER A 169 -11.67 -3.05 9.64
C SER A 169 -10.59 -4.10 9.99
N LEU A 170 -10.94 -5.39 9.94
CA LEU A 170 -10.00 -6.47 10.19
C LEU A 170 -8.98 -6.62 9.05
N SER A 171 -9.40 -6.39 7.80
CA SER A 171 -8.48 -6.36 6.67
C SER A 171 -7.57 -5.13 6.75
N TYR A 172 -8.08 -3.98 7.17
CA TYR A 172 -7.31 -2.76 7.35
C TYR A 172 -6.19 -2.94 8.37
N GLN A 173 -6.53 -3.43 9.57
CA GLN A 173 -5.53 -3.71 10.61
C GLN A 173 -4.43 -4.67 10.12
N SER A 174 -4.83 -5.75 9.43
CA SER A 174 -3.87 -6.71 8.88
C SER A 174 -3.00 -6.11 7.77
N ALA A 175 -3.55 -5.22 6.93
CA ALA A 175 -2.79 -4.52 5.91
C ALA A 175 -1.81 -3.51 6.53
N LEU A 176 -2.18 -2.81 7.60
CA LEU A 176 -1.25 -1.96 8.35
C LEU A 176 -0.08 -2.76 8.95
N THR A 177 -0.34 -3.96 9.47
CA THR A 177 0.72 -4.87 9.93
C THR A 177 1.65 -5.26 8.79
N ALA A 178 1.11 -5.61 7.62
CA ALA A 178 1.91 -5.91 6.44
C ALA A 178 2.72 -4.70 5.93
N LEU A 179 2.15 -3.50 6.00
CA LEU A 179 2.81 -2.26 5.59
C LEU A 179 4.03 -1.94 6.46
N LYS A 180 3.95 -2.20 7.77
CA LYS A 180 5.10 -2.04 8.68
C LYS A 180 6.26 -2.93 8.27
N TYR A 181 5.98 -4.14 7.80
CA TYR A 181 7.00 -5.08 7.33
C TYR A 181 7.57 -4.71 5.95
N CYS A 182 6.76 -4.15 5.03
CA CYS A 182 7.22 -3.66 3.74
C CYS A 182 8.40 -2.69 3.85
N ARG A 183 8.40 -1.81 4.86
CA ARG A 183 9.45 -0.80 5.04
C ARG A 183 10.84 -1.40 5.32
N SER A 184 10.89 -2.65 5.76
CA SER A 184 12.11 -3.38 6.08
C SER A 184 12.51 -4.39 5.01
N SER A 185 11.69 -4.61 3.97
CA SER A 185 11.86 -5.63 2.94
C SER A 185 12.22 -5.04 1.58
N GLU A 186 13.07 -5.73 0.81
CA GLU A 186 13.57 -5.26 -0.49
C GLU A 186 12.48 -5.15 -1.58
N ASN A 187 11.39 -5.91 -1.47
CA ASN A 187 10.41 -6.03 -2.56
C ASN A 187 9.27 -4.98 -2.52
N GLY A 188 9.16 -4.18 -1.45
CA GLY A 188 8.14 -3.13 -1.33
C GLY A 188 6.68 -3.62 -1.31
N ILE A 189 6.41 -4.93 -1.44
CA ILE A 189 5.07 -5.54 -1.48
C ILE A 189 4.95 -6.59 -0.38
N ALA A 190 3.89 -6.54 0.43
CA ALA A 190 3.61 -7.56 1.45
C ALA A 190 2.15 -7.98 1.45
N PHE A 191 1.93 -9.29 1.60
CA PHE A 191 0.63 -9.89 1.79
C PHE A 191 0.54 -10.41 3.21
N PHE A 192 -0.47 -9.99 3.96
CA PHE A 192 -0.65 -10.44 5.34
C PHE A 192 -0.76 -11.97 5.45
N ASP A 193 -1.38 -12.63 4.47
CA ASP A 193 -1.54 -14.09 4.48
C ASP A 193 -0.21 -14.86 4.40
N ASP A 194 0.86 -14.22 3.94
CA ASP A 194 2.21 -14.82 3.89
C ASP A 194 3.01 -14.56 5.16
N MET A 195 2.55 -13.63 5.97
CA MET A 195 3.20 -13.28 7.22
C MET A 195 2.86 -14.32 8.26
N THR A 196 3.87 -14.76 8.99
CA THR A 196 3.74 -15.68 10.11
C THR A 196 4.44 -15.04 11.31
N LEU A 197 5.76 -15.23 11.41
CA LEU A 197 6.58 -14.68 12.47
C LEU A 197 6.57 -13.14 12.46
N GLU A 198 6.51 -12.54 11.28
CA GLU A 198 6.50 -11.09 11.07
C GLU A 198 5.33 -10.41 11.78
N ILE A 199 4.19 -11.10 11.92
CA ILE A 199 3.02 -10.60 12.66
C ILE A 199 3.41 -10.39 14.13
N LEU A 200 4.07 -11.38 14.74
CA LEU A 200 4.51 -11.31 16.13
C LEU A 200 5.56 -10.21 16.31
N LEU A 201 6.55 -10.16 15.42
CA LEU A 201 7.63 -9.18 15.48
C LEU A 201 7.13 -7.73 15.25
N SER A 202 6.08 -7.54 14.45
CA SER A 202 5.51 -6.21 14.17
C SER A 202 4.87 -5.52 15.39
N SER A 203 4.56 -6.30 16.43
CA SER A 203 3.99 -5.78 17.69
C SER A 203 5.04 -5.28 18.68
N ILE A 204 6.31 -5.62 18.45
CA ILE A 204 7.42 -5.26 19.32
C ILE A 204 7.88 -3.83 19.01
N SER A 205 8.06 -3.01 20.04
CA SER A 205 8.52 -1.62 19.87
C SER A 205 9.96 -1.55 19.38
N GLU A 206 10.33 -0.48 18.66
CA GLU A 206 11.72 -0.27 18.22
C GLU A 206 12.72 -0.26 19.38
N GLN A 207 12.32 0.22 20.55
CA GLN A 207 13.15 0.20 21.76
C GLN A 207 13.44 -1.24 22.22
N GLU A 208 12.42 -2.11 22.25
CA GLU A 208 12.56 -3.52 22.62
C GLU A 208 13.35 -4.30 21.58
N LYS A 209 13.14 -4.05 20.28
CA LYS A 209 13.95 -4.62 19.20
C LYS A 209 15.42 -4.27 19.37
N ASN A 210 15.73 -3.00 19.57
CA ASN A 210 17.11 -2.55 19.80
C ASN A 210 17.72 -3.21 21.05
N ALA A 211 16.97 -3.29 22.16
CA ALA A 211 17.44 -3.97 23.37
C ALA A 211 17.69 -5.48 23.13
N TYR A 212 16.89 -6.13 22.29
CA TYR A 212 17.06 -7.52 21.92
C TYR A 212 18.29 -7.73 21.02
N LEU A 213 18.47 -6.90 19.99
CA LEU A 213 19.63 -6.92 19.09
C LEU A 213 20.95 -6.69 19.85
N GLN A 214 20.94 -5.76 20.81
CA GLN A 214 22.08 -5.49 21.68
C GLN A 214 22.52 -6.70 22.50
N LYS A 215 21.58 -7.56 22.91
CA LYS A 215 21.85 -8.78 23.69
C LYS A 215 22.20 -10.01 22.84
N THR A 216 21.99 -9.96 21.52
CA THR A 216 22.05 -11.15 20.66
C THR A 216 23.14 -11.05 19.59
N ILE A 217 23.03 -10.11 18.64
CA ILE A 217 23.89 -10.09 17.44
C ILE A 217 24.74 -8.82 17.29
N SER A 218 24.69 -7.89 18.25
CA SER A 218 25.43 -6.62 18.21
C SER A 218 26.94 -6.76 18.03
N ALA A 219 27.55 -7.84 18.56
CA ALA A 219 28.97 -8.13 18.45
C ALA A 219 29.38 -8.85 17.16
N LEU A 220 28.43 -9.22 16.30
CA LEU A 220 28.67 -9.98 15.08
C LEU A 220 28.92 -9.07 13.89
N SER A 221 29.90 -9.43 13.05
CA SER A 221 30.11 -8.78 11.76
C SER A 221 29.03 -9.16 10.74
N ASP A 222 28.91 -8.41 9.65
CA ASP A 222 27.93 -8.72 8.60
C ASP A 222 28.24 -10.05 7.90
N GLU A 223 29.52 -10.44 7.79
CA GLU A 223 29.91 -11.78 7.34
C GLU A 223 29.41 -12.90 8.28
N GLU A 224 29.45 -12.67 9.60
CA GLU A 224 28.98 -13.63 10.59
C GLU A 224 27.45 -13.74 10.59
N LYS A 225 26.74 -12.61 10.42
CA LYS A 225 25.28 -12.58 10.23
C LYS A 225 24.88 -13.31 8.95
N ASN A 226 25.56 -13.06 7.84
CA ASN A 226 25.32 -13.75 6.57
C ASN A 226 25.56 -15.27 6.67
N LEU A 227 26.61 -15.68 7.39
CA LEU A 227 26.85 -17.10 7.70
C LEU A 227 25.69 -17.71 8.48
N LEU A 228 25.19 -17.04 9.53
CA LEU A 228 24.05 -17.52 10.31
C LEU A 228 22.77 -17.60 9.48
N GLN A 229 22.51 -16.59 8.67
CA GLN A 229 21.36 -16.58 7.77
C GLN A 229 21.41 -17.77 6.80
N THR A 230 22.55 -17.97 6.14
CA THR A 230 22.76 -19.14 5.27
C THR A 230 22.67 -20.47 6.03
N TYR A 231 23.12 -20.50 7.28
CA TYR A 231 23.03 -21.68 8.14
C TYR A 231 21.58 -22.03 8.48
N PHE A 232 20.76 -21.05 8.86
CA PHE A 232 19.35 -21.25 9.16
C PHE A 232 18.52 -21.58 7.92
N GLU A 233 18.77 -20.93 6.78
CA GLU A 233 18.14 -21.28 5.50
C GLU A 233 18.47 -22.71 5.03
N ALA A 234 19.65 -23.22 5.40
CA ALA A 234 20.03 -24.61 5.16
C ALA A 234 19.48 -25.56 6.24
N ASN A 235 18.47 -25.15 7.00
CA ASN A 235 17.89 -25.89 8.13
C ASN A 235 18.95 -26.36 9.13
N MET A 236 19.92 -25.50 9.44
CA MET A 236 21.04 -25.79 10.34
C MET A 236 21.95 -26.96 9.87
N SER A 237 21.91 -27.29 8.57
CA SER A 237 22.76 -28.33 7.96
C SER A 237 24.16 -27.81 7.69
N LEU A 238 25.16 -28.31 8.42
CA LEU A 238 26.57 -27.96 8.16
C LEU A 238 27.00 -28.28 6.72
N LEU A 239 26.51 -29.37 6.14
CA LEU A 239 26.82 -29.75 4.76
C LEU A 239 26.15 -28.79 3.77
N GLY A 240 24.87 -28.50 3.95
CA GLY A 240 24.12 -27.58 3.09
C GLY A 240 24.71 -26.17 3.11
N THR A 241 25.06 -25.67 4.29
CA THR A 241 25.74 -24.38 4.45
C THR A 241 27.12 -24.37 3.80
N SER A 242 27.90 -25.45 3.98
CA SER A 242 29.22 -25.57 3.37
C SER A 242 29.17 -25.54 1.85
N GLN A 243 28.15 -26.18 1.25
CA GLN A 243 27.92 -26.16 -0.20
C GLN A 243 27.49 -24.78 -0.68
N LYS A 244 26.53 -24.13 0.00
CA LYS A 244 26.05 -22.78 -0.35
C LYS A 244 27.15 -21.71 -0.29
N LEU A 245 28.05 -21.82 0.69
CA LEU A 245 29.12 -20.83 0.91
C LEU A 245 30.47 -21.23 0.29
N PHE A 246 30.53 -22.36 -0.42
CA PHE A 246 31.78 -22.93 -0.96
C PHE A 246 32.88 -23.10 0.11
N LEU A 247 32.48 -23.44 1.34
CA LEU A 247 33.38 -23.69 2.47
C LEU A 247 33.51 -25.19 2.72
N HIS A 248 34.58 -25.59 3.41
CA HIS A 248 34.62 -26.94 3.98
C HIS A 248 33.75 -27.01 5.24
N LYS A 249 33.11 -28.16 5.50
CA LYS A 249 32.22 -28.39 6.66
C LYS A 249 32.87 -27.97 8.00
N ASN A 250 34.15 -28.29 8.18
CA ASN A 250 34.89 -27.95 9.40
C ASN A 250 35.08 -26.43 9.56
N THR A 251 35.25 -25.71 8.45
CA THR A 251 35.37 -24.25 8.46
C THR A 251 34.06 -23.58 8.88
N VAL A 252 32.92 -24.11 8.41
CA VAL A 252 31.59 -23.66 8.87
C VAL A 252 31.47 -23.88 10.37
N GLN A 253 31.82 -25.08 10.86
CA GLN A 253 31.75 -25.40 12.29
C GLN A 253 32.66 -24.49 13.14
N TYR A 254 33.88 -24.21 12.67
CA TYR A 254 34.79 -23.27 13.31
C TYR A 254 34.20 -21.86 13.38
N LYS A 255 33.65 -21.35 12.28
CA LYS A 255 33.03 -20.02 12.26
C LYS A 255 31.78 -19.95 13.17
N LEU A 256 30.96 -20.99 13.23
CA LEU A 256 29.84 -21.05 14.19
C LEU A 256 30.32 -21.05 15.66
N ASN A 257 31.43 -21.72 15.96
CA ASN A 257 32.04 -21.67 17.30
C ASN A 257 32.55 -20.26 17.63
N HIS A 258 33.11 -19.55 16.65
CA HIS A 258 33.54 -18.16 16.82
C HIS A 258 32.37 -17.22 17.15
N ILE A 259 31.23 -17.40 16.45
CA ILE A 259 29.99 -16.69 16.76
C ILE A 259 29.55 -16.95 18.20
N TYR A 260 29.52 -18.21 18.62
CA TYR A 260 29.21 -18.58 20.01
C TYR A 260 30.14 -17.89 21.02
N GLN A 261 31.44 -17.78 20.74
CA GLN A 261 32.38 -17.11 21.64
C GLN A 261 32.09 -15.61 21.78
N LYS A 262 31.60 -14.96 20.72
CA LYS A 262 31.26 -13.53 20.71
C LYS A 262 29.94 -13.21 21.41
N CYS A 263 28.86 -13.86 21.00
CA CYS A 263 27.51 -13.53 21.51
C CYS A 263 27.03 -14.42 22.66
N ARG A 264 27.79 -15.46 23.02
CA ARG A 264 27.43 -16.46 24.04
C ARG A 264 26.16 -17.25 23.75
N LEU A 265 25.68 -17.21 22.50
CA LEU A 265 24.55 -18.00 22.00
C LEU A 265 25.08 -19.01 20.99
N ASN A 266 24.85 -20.31 21.24
CA ASN A 266 25.35 -21.36 20.37
C ASN A 266 24.36 -21.64 19.23
N PRO A 267 24.69 -21.34 17.95
CA PRO A 267 23.74 -21.52 16.84
C PRO A 267 23.29 -22.98 16.61
N ARG A 268 23.95 -23.96 17.24
CA ARG A 268 23.63 -25.38 17.14
C ARG A 268 22.70 -25.88 18.25
N VAL A 269 22.49 -25.08 19.30
CA VAL A 269 21.53 -25.37 20.37
C VAL A 269 20.22 -24.72 19.98
N PHE A 270 19.14 -25.50 19.89
CA PHE A 270 17.86 -25.03 19.38
C PHE A 270 17.38 -23.71 20.01
N LYS A 271 17.43 -23.59 21.35
CA LYS A 271 16.97 -22.37 22.05
C LYS A 271 17.77 -21.14 21.63
N ASP A 272 19.09 -21.26 21.58
CA ASP A 272 20.00 -20.18 21.19
C ASP A 272 19.88 -19.86 19.69
N ALA A 273 19.71 -20.90 18.87
CA ALA A 273 19.48 -20.79 17.43
C ALA A 273 18.21 -19.99 17.13
N VAL A 274 17.12 -20.25 17.86
CA VAL A 274 15.89 -19.46 17.75
C VAL A 274 16.15 -18.01 18.12
N LEU A 275 16.90 -17.74 19.20
CA LEU A 275 17.21 -16.36 19.59
C LEU A 275 17.98 -15.61 18.50
N LEU A 276 19.01 -16.25 17.94
CA LEU A 276 19.81 -15.71 16.85
C LEU A 276 19.00 -15.56 15.56
N TYR A 277 18.14 -16.53 15.24
CA TYR A 277 17.27 -16.46 14.07
C TYR A 277 16.31 -15.27 14.17
N LEU A 278 15.62 -15.11 15.30
CA LEU A 278 14.74 -13.96 15.55
C LEU A 278 15.49 -12.64 15.45
N ALA A 279 16.74 -12.58 15.94
CA ALA A 279 17.56 -11.39 15.86
C ALA A 279 17.90 -10.99 14.41
N LEU A 280 17.99 -11.96 13.50
CA LEU A 280 18.22 -11.69 12.07
C LEU A 280 16.94 -11.30 11.31
N GLN A 281 15.76 -11.48 11.91
CA GLN A 281 14.46 -11.08 11.32
C GLN A 281 13.98 -9.69 11.80
N LEU A 282 14.71 -9.07 12.72
CA LEU A 282 14.40 -7.77 13.32
C LEU A 282 15.22 -6.65 12.69
#